data_AF-A0A822AKN0-F1
#
_entry.id   AF-A0A822AKN0-F1
#
_cell.length_a   1.000
_cell.length_b   1.000
_cell.length_c   1.000
_cell.angle_alpha   90.00
_cell.angle_beta   90.00
_cell.angle_gamma   90.00
#
_symmetry.space_group_name_H-M   'P 1'
#
loop_
_entity.id
_entity.type
_entity.pdbx_description
1 polymer ?
#
loop_
_entity_poly.entity_id
_entity_poly.type
_entity_poly.pdbx_seq_one_letter_code
_entity_poly.pdbx_strand_id
1 'polypeptide(L)'
;MLNLKLVFKINIFIGGSNGITSLTSIEIYDPIINEWIININGMPNELNIPRVGVGITICNEKLYVIGGFDGRNFLKSIEVYDKYNQRWKLSNNINNNNNKLEKINY
;
A
#
# COMPACT_ATOMS: atom_id res chain seq x y z
N MET A 1 -29.51 -14.44 -20.37
CA MET A 1 -28.13 -14.15 -20.80
C MET A 1 -27.29 -13.94 -19.55
N LEU A 2 -26.46 -14.92 -19.16
CA LEU A 2 -25.62 -14.81 -17.95
C LEU A 2 -24.47 -13.83 -18.24
N ASN A 3 -24.35 -12.78 -17.45
CA ASN A 3 -23.26 -11.82 -17.54
C ASN A 3 -22.15 -12.25 -16.56
N LEU A 4 -21.32 -13.21 -16.99
CA LEU A 4 -20.12 -13.63 -16.25
C LEU A 4 -19.03 -12.58 -16.44
N LYS A 5 -18.95 -11.62 -15.52
CA LYS A 5 -17.81 -10.70 -15.44
C LYS A 5 -16.68 -11.43 -14.72
N LEU A 6 -15.78 -12.05 -15.48
CA LEU A 6 -14.47 -12.47 -14.95
C LEU A 6 -13.74 -11.19 -14.52
N VAL A 7 -13.74 -10.90 -13.22
CA VAL A 7 -12.95 -9.80 -12.65
C VAL A 7 -11.55 -10.34 -12.41
N PHE A 8 -10.66 -10.16 -13.37
CA PHE A 8 -9.24 -10.39 -13.15
C PHE A 8 -8.71 -9.31 -12.19
N LYS A 9 -8.16 -9.74 -11.05
CA LYS A 9 -7.58 -8.86 -10.03
C LYS A 9 -6.07 -8.96 -10.11
N ILE A 10 -5.38 -7.81 -10.15
CA ILE A 10 -3.94 -7.74 -9.91
C ILE A 10 -3.68 -8.02 -8.43
N ASN A 11 -2.69 -8.85 -8.13
CA ASN A 11 -2.26 -9.12 -6.77
C ASN A 11 -1.07 -8.22 -6.43
N ILE A 12 -1.14 -7.53 -5.28
CA ILE A 12 -0.06 -6.68 -4.79
C ILE A 12 0.39 -7.24 -3.44
N PHE A 13 1.68 -7.54 -3.33
CA PHE A 13 2.36 -8.00 -2.13
C PHE A 13 3.24 -6.88 -1.61
N ILE A 14 3.15 -6.56 -0.33
CA ILE A 14 3.80 -5.38 0.25
C ILE A 14 4.52 -5.78 1.54
N GLY A 15 5.82 -5.49 1.59
CA GLY A 15 6.68 -5.79 2.73
C GLY A 15 6.91 -7.29 2.90
N GLY A 16 6.90 -7.74 4.15
CA GLY A 16 7.15 -9.14 4.50
C GLY A 16 8.57 -9.37 5.02
N SER A 17 9.05 -10.60 4.91
CA SER A 17 10.39 -11.00 5.36
C SER A 17 10.99 -12.06 4.43
N ASN A 18 12.31 -11.97 4.21
CA ASN A 18 13.10 -13.01 3.53
C ASN A 18 13.69 -14.05 4.51
N GLY A 19 13.21 -14.08 5.76
CA GLY A 19 13.73 -14.95 6.83
C GLY A 19 14.89 -14.35 7.63
N ILE A 20 15.44 -13.22 7.20
CA ILE A 20 16.54 -12.52 7.90
C ILE A 20 16.12 -11.10 8.25
N THR A 21 15.55 -10.36 7.30
CA THR A 21 15.18 -8.95 7.45
C THR A 21 13.71 -8.73 7.13
N SER A 22 13.17 -7.63 7.66
CA SER A 22 11.91 -7.07 7.16
C SER A 22 12.17 -6.41 5.81
N LEU A 23 11.18 -6.42 4.92
CA LEU A 23 11.32 -5.95 3.54
C LEU A 23 10.57 -4.65 3.31
N THR A 24 11.12 -3.80 2.43
CA THR A 24 10.42 -2.65 1.83
C THR A 24 9.73 -3.03 0.52
N SER A 25 10.09 -4.18 -0.07
CA SER A 25 9.70 -4.55 -1.42
C SER A 25 8.19 -4.63 -1.60
N ILE A 26 7.75 -4.21 -2.77
CA ILE A 26 6.40 -4.34 -3.27
C ILE A 26 6.49 -5.11 -4.58
N GLU A 27 5.76 -6.22 -4.63
CA GLU A 27 5.75 -7.12 -5.77
C GLU A 27 4.34 -7.21 -6.31
N ILE A 28 4.22 -7.33 -7.62
CA ILE A 28 2.95 -7.19 -8.30
C ILE A 28 2.83 -8.31 -9.30
N TYR A 29 1.75 -9.07 -9.21
CA TYR A 29 1.49 -10.22 -10.07
C TYR A 29 0.20 -10.02 -10.85
N ASP A 30 0.30 -10.12 -12.17
CA ASP A 30 -0.85 -10.13 -13.06
C ASP A 30 -1.19 -11.58 -13.46
N PRO A 31 -2.31 -12.15 -12.96
CA PRO A 31 -2.70 -13.51 -13.29
C PRO A 31 -3.20 -13.69 -14.72
N ILE A 32 -3.50 -12.61 -15.45
CA ILE A 32 -3.95 -12.68 -16.85
C ILE A 32 -2.78 -13.10 -17.75
N ILE A 33 -1.63 -12.45 -17.56
CA ILE A 33 -0.41 -12.71 -18.34
C ILE A 33 0.54 -13.67 -17.63
N ASN A 34 0.26 -14.01 -16.37
CA ASN A 34 1.08 -14.91 -15.55
C ASN A 34 2.52 -14.38 -15.38
N GLU A 35 2.64 -13.08 -15.11
CA GLU A 35 3.92 -12.41 -14.94
C GLU A 35 3.94 -11.51 -13.70
N TRP A 36 5.15 -11.38 -13.13
CA TRP A 36 5.45 -10.34 -12.16
C TRP A 36 5.74 -9.05 -12.92
N ILE A 37 4.95 -8.01 -12.63
CA ILE A 37 5.10 -6.72 -13.31
C ILE A 37 5.93 -5.77 -12.46
N ILE A 38 6.77 -4.99 -13.14
CA ILE A 38 7.75 -4.12 -12.49
C ILE A 38 7.09 -2.89 -11.88
N ASN A 39 5.94 -2.42 -12.38
CA ASN A 39 5.31 -1.21 -11.86
C ASN A 39 3.84 -1.14 -12.30
N ILE A 40 2.96 -0.56 -11.48
CA ILE A 40 1.63 -0.11 -11.93
C ILE A 40 1.52 1.40 -11.71
N ASN A 41 1.21 2.15 -12.76
CA ASN A 41 0.82 3.57 -12.67
C ASN A 41 1.81 4.45 -11.87
N GLY A 42 3.12 4.18 -12.01
CA GLY A 42 4.18 4.92 -11.34
C GLY A 42 4.35 4.60 -9.85
N MET A 43 3.68 3.58 -9.31
CA MET A 43 3.81 3.22 -7.90
C MET A 43 5.22 2.69 -7.61
N PRO A 44 5.99 3.29 -6.68
CA PRO A 44 7.31 2.76 -6.34
C PRO A 44 7.23 1.35 -5.78
N ASN A 45 8.21 0.52 -6.12
CA ASN A 45 8.31 -0.87 -5.68
C ASN A 45 8.87 -1.03 -4.26
N GLU A 46 9.02 0.07 -3.52
CA GLU A 46 9.60 0.06 -2.19
C GLU A 46 8.86 1.05 -1.28
N LEU A 47 8.60 0.61 -0.06
CA LEU A 47 8.20 1.45 1.07
C LEU A 47 9.40 2.26 1.59
N ASN A 48 9.11 3.31 2.35
CA ASN A 48 10.12 4.12 3.03
C ASN A 48 10.79 3.37 4.19
N ILE A 49 10.05 2.48 4.86
CA ILE A 49 10.52 1.70 6.02
C ILE A 49 10.23 0.22 5.75
N PRO A 50 11.14 -0.71 6.08
CA PRO A 50 10.85 -2.13 5.97
C PRO A 50 9.77 -2.53 6.97
N ARG A 51 8.83 -3.38 6.55
CA ARG A 51 7.69 -3.78 7.42
C ARG A 51 7.32 -5.24 7.20
N VAL A 52 7.21 -6.01 8.28
CA VAL A 52 6.57 -7.34 8.30
C VAL A 52 5.29 -7.30 9.14
N GLY A 53 4.30 -8.13 8.79
CA GLY A 53 3.04 -8.22 9.53
C GLY A 53 2.19 -6.95 9.44
N VAL A 54 2.16 -6.32 8.26
CA VAL A 54 1.43 -5.07 8.01
C VAL A 54 -0.07 -5.29 7.83
N GLY A 55 -0.86 -4.28 8.18
CA GLY A 55 -2.24 -4.14 7.69
C GLY A 55 -2.27 -3.35 6.38
N ILE A 56 -3.01 -3.82 5.38
CA ILE A 56 -3.16 -3.14 4.08
C ILE A 56 -4.64 -2.88 3.82
N THR A 57 -4.99 -1.67 3.41
CA THR A 57 -6.37 -1.34 3.03
C THR A 57 -6.43 -0.23 1.98
N ILE A 58 -7.54 -0.20 1.24
CA ILE A 58 -7.88 0.90 0.34
C ILE A 58 -9.04 1.68 0.97
N CYS A 59 -8.85 2.97 1.19
CA CYS A 59 -9.88 3.87 1.74
C CYS A 59 -9.83 5.21 1.01
N ASN A 60 -10.99 5.73 0.59
CA ASN A 60 -11.08 6.99 -0.17
C ASN A 60 -10.08 7.03 -1.34
N GLU A 61 -10.03 5.96 -2.13
CA GLU A 61 -9.15 5.77 -3.29
C GLU A 61 -7.63 5.83 -3.00
N LYS A 62 -7.23 5.69 -1.74
CA LYS A 62 -5.82 5.66 -1.34
C LYS A 62 -5.46 4.31 -0.76
N LEU A 63 -4.27 3.82 -1.10
CA LEU A 63 -3.68 2.60 -0.55
C LEU A 63 -2.90 2.94 0.72
N TYR A 64 -3.21 2.24 1.81
CA TYR A 64 -2.59 2.42 3.13
C TYR A 64 -1.87 1.15 3.54
N VAL A 65 -0.67 1.34 4.09
CA VAL A 65 0.15 0.31 4.74
C VAL A 65 0.36 0.74 6.18
N ILE A 66 -0.18 -0.04 7.12
CA ILE A 66 -0.37 0.36 8.50
C ILE A 66 0.50 -0.53 9.40
N GLY A 67 1.33 0.13 10.23
CA GLY A 67 2.10 -0.52 11.28
C GLY A 67 3.12 -1.52 10.75
N GLY A 68 3.20 -2.68 11.39
CA GLY A 68 4.20 -3.73 11.13
C GLY A 68 5.40 -3.63 12.06
N PHE A 69 6.39 -4.49 11.82
CA PHE A 69 7.67 -4.54 12.53
C PHE A 69 8.82 -4.30 11.54
N ASP A 70 9.79 -3.47 11.90
CA ASP A 70 10.91 -3.09 11.01
C ASP A 70 12.18 -3.94 11.23
N GLY A 71 12.12 -4.95 12.10
CA GLY A 71 13.28 -5.71 12.57
C GLY A 71 13.80 -5.24 13.93
N ARG A 72 13.36 -4.08 14.43
CA ARG A 72 13.78 -3.51 15.71
C ARG A 72 12.58 -3.07 16.57
N ASN A 73 11.61 -2.39 15.98
CA ASN A 73 10.47 -1.77 16.66
C ASN A 73 9.15 -2.10 15.96
N PHE A 74 8.08 -2.18 16.76
CA PHE A 74 6.73 -2.12 16.23
C PHE A 74 6.40 -0.69 15.79
N LEU A 75 6.00 -0.56 14.53
CA LEU A 75 5.77 0.71 13.88
C LEU A 75 4.39 1.25 14.27
N LYS A 76 4.36 2.50 14.72
CA LYS A 76 3.13 3.30 14.88
C LYS A 76 2.80 4.13 13.63
N SER A 77 3.66 4.04 12.62
CA SER A 77 3.56 4.82 11.39
C SER A 77 2.70 4.14 10.33
N ILE A 78 2.20 4.95 9.41
CA ILE A 78 1.45 4.53 8.22
C ILE A 78 2.17 5.07 7.00
N GLU A 79 2.14 4.31 5.90
CA GLU A 79 2.51 4.79 4.58
C GLU A 79 1.31 4.82 3.66
N VAL A 80 1.15 5.93 2.93
CA VAL A 80 0.02 6.14 2.02
C VAL A 80 0.56 6.41 0.63
N TYR A 81 0.08 5.67 -0.37
CA TYR A 81 0.47 5.92 -1.75
C TYR A 81 -0.18 7.23 -2.26
N ASP A 82 0.64 8.20 -2.62
CA ASP A 82 0.22 9.42 -3.29
C ASP A 82 0.31 9.25 -4.80
N LYS A 83 -0.84 8.97 -5.44
CA LYS A 83 -0.93 8.78 -6.90
C LYS A 83 -0.49 9.98 -7.74
N TYR A 84 -0.58 11.21 -7.20
CA TYR A 84 -0.22 12.42 -7.94
C TYR A 84 1.29 12.65 -7.95
N ASN A 85 1.94 12.33 -6.84
CA ASN A 85 3.39 12.48 -6.67
C ASN A 85 4.15 11.16 -6.87
N GLN A 86 3.45 10.07 -7.19
CA GLN A 86 4.01 8.73 -7.42
C GLN A 86 4.98 8.32 -6.31
N ARG A 87 4.59 8.53 -5.05
CA ARG A 87 5.44 8.26 -3.88
C ARG A 87 4.67 7.83 -2.66
N TRP A 88 5.31 7.05 -1.81
CA TRP A 88 4.82 6.73 -0.48
C TRP A 88 5.03 7.90 0.47
N LYS A 89 3.95 8.39 1.08
CA LYS A 89 3.99 9.39 2.14
C LYS A 89 3.99 8.69 3.50
N LEU A 90 5.10 8.81 4.22
CA LEU A 90 5.21 8.34 5.60
C LEU A 90 4.51 9.33 6.56
N SER A 91 3.66 8.80 7.44
CA SER A 91 3.05 9.52 8.55
C SER A 91 3.33 8.79 9.85
N ASN A 92 3.94 9.49 10.82
CA ASN A 92 4.28 8.93 12.14
C ASN A 92 3.15 9.06 13.18
N ASN A 93 1.99 9.61 12.78
CA ASN A 93 0.86 9.84 13.67
C ASN A 93 -0.44 9.36 13.02
N ILE A 94 -1.15 8.44 13.68
CA ILE A 94 -2.60 8.28 13.51
C ILE A 94 -3.26 9.40 14.35
N ASN A 95 -3.02 10.66 14.00
CA ASN A 95 -3.80 11.73 14.61
C ASN A 95 -5.14 11.77 13.89
N ASN A 96 -6.23 11.52 14.63
CA ASN A 96 -7.64 11.52 14.21
C ASN A 96 -8.15 12.85 13.63
N ASN A 97 -7.29 13.73 13.13
CA ASN A 97 -7.63 15.10 12.74
C ASN A 97 -7.86 15.31 11.24
N ASN A 98 -7.96 14.25 10.43
CA ASN A 98 -8.34 14.38 9.02
C ASN A 98 -9.85 14.55 8.80
N ASN A 99 -10.64 14.72 9.87
CA ASN A 99 -12.02 15.23 9.82
C ASN A 99 -12.11 16.77 9.77
N LYS A 100 -11.04 17.47 9.36
CA LYS A 100 -11.25 18.80 8.75
C LYS A 100 -11.83 18.58 7.35
N LEU A 101 -13.10 18.17 7.33
CA LEU A 101 -14.01 18.49 6.24
C LEU A 101 -13.88 20.00 6.06
N GLU A 102 -13.15 20.41 5.02
CA GLU A 102 -13.43 21.70 4.41
C GLU A 102 -14.90 21.62 4.01
N LYS A 103 -15.75 22.27 4.82
CA LYS A 103 -17.04 22.77 4.37
C LYS A 103 -16.74 23.64 3.16
N ILE A 104 -16.76 23.05 1.97
CA ILE A 104 -16.91 23.80 0.75
C ILE A 104 -18.41 24.12 0.70
N ASN A 105 -18.75 25.30 1.22
CA ASN A 105 -20.01 25.96 0.91
C ASN A 105 -19.97 26.33 -0.57
N TYR A 106 -20.82 25.71 -1.39
CA TYR A 106 -21.63 26.35 -2.43
C TYR A 106 -22.91 25.55 -2.61
#